data_AF-A0AAW0WK87-F1
#
_entry.id   AF-A0AAW0WK87-F1
#
_cell.length_a   1.000
_cell.length_b   1.000
_cell.length_c   1.000
_cell.angle_alpha   90.00
_cell.angle_beta   90.00
_cell.angle_gamma   90.00
#
_symmetry.space_group_name_H-M   'P 1'
#
loop_
_entity.id
_entity.type
_entity.pdbx_description
1 polymer ?
#
loop_
_entity_poly.entity_id
_entity_poly.type
_entity_poly.pdbx_seq_one_letter_code
_entity_poly.pdbx_strand_id
1 'polypeptide(L)'
;QLIPFPKASTSGEAGTWSSLLYINCDNHLLVSGAGSEDKRLNTMERLCLLVRVMVVVMVVMVWAPTTHTMNVEEFVKQREMLLAQEQTAILGQDQVLTLEEQVVNERIMTAKMKEMNEGFETLDFLPSKNFLLAKKEIEASEVFKIIREIPKGAALHLHDTALASAGWVVEEITYWPDLYLCYTPENQLLFK
;
A
#
# COMPACT_ATOMS: atom_id res chain seq x y z
N GLN A 1 11.18 -22.77 -9.29
CA GLN A 1 11.59 -21.38 -8.98
C GLN A 1 11.29 -21.14 -7.52
N LEU A 2 12.34 -20.93 -6.74
CA LEU A 2 12.42 -20.35 -5.39
C LEU A 2 13.84 -20.68 -4.94
N ILE A 3 14.73 -19.68 -5.01
CA ILE A 3 16.12 -19.80 -4.55
C ILE A 3 16.15 -19.19 -3.14
N PRO A 4 16.66 -19.90 -2.13
CA PRO A 4 16.77 -19.42 -0.76
C PRO A 4 18.00 -18.53 -0.58
N PHE A 5 17.90 -17.60 0.36
CA PHE A 5 18.99 -16.75 0.86
C PHE A 5 20.05 -17.59 1.61
N PRO A 6 21.36 -17.44 1.29
CA PRO A 6 22.41 -17.89 2.19
C PRO A 6 22.85 -16.78 3.13
N LYS A 7 23.03 -17.19 4.39
CA LYS A 7 23.59 -16.45 5.53
C LYS A 7 25.03 -15.99 5.26
N ALA A 8 25.36 -14.82 5.80
CA ALA A 8 26.73 -14.35 5.91
C ALA A 8 27.53 -15.23 6.90
N SER A 9 28.66 -15.76 6.43
CA SER A 9 29.72 -16.35 7.27
C SER A 9 30.88 -15.38 7.38
N THR A 10 31.30 -15.10 8.60
CA THR A 10 32.49 -14.35 8.96
C THR A 10 33.75 -15.21 8.89
N SER A 11 34.77 -14.76 8.17
CA SER A 11 36.21 -15.06 8.40
C SER A 11 37.00 -14.25 7.35
N GLY A 12 37.88 -13.32 7.75
CA GLY A 12 39.35 -13.46 7.67
C GLY A 12 39.86 -13.39 6.22
N GLU A 13 40.92 -12.69 5.82
CA GLU A 13 42.05 -12.04 6.46
C GLU A 13 42.63 -11.06 5.44
N ALA A 14 43.56 -10.23 5.91
CA ALA A 14 44.22 -9.16 5.20
C ALA A 14 44.98 -9.58 3.93
N GLY A 15 45.06 -8.67 2.97
CA GLY A 15 45.88 -8.82 1.76
C GLY A 15 46.11 -7.49 1.08
N THR A 16 46.97 -6.66 1.68
CA THR A 16 47.55 -5.48 1.04
C THR A 16 48.42 -5.91 -0.15
N TRP A 17 48.07 -5.48 -1.35
CA TRP A 17 49.02 -5.38 -2.47
C TRP A 17 48.93 -3.97 -3.07
N SER A 18 49.97 -3.20 -2.75
CA SER A 18 50.31 -1.95 -3.43
C SER A 18 50.63 -2.26 -4.90
N SER A 19 50.05 -1.50 -5.82
CA SER A 19 50.47 -1.46 -7.22
C SER A 19 50.24 -0.06 -7.77
N LEU A 20 51.24 0.79 -7.54
CA LEU A 20 51.85 1.73 -8.48
C LEU A 20 50.94 2.24 -9.62
N LEU A 21 50.46 3.48 -9.50
CA LEU A 21 50.23 4.35 -10.66
C LEU A 21 51.32 5.44 -10.66
N TYR A 22 52.38 5.17 -11.43
CA TYR A 22 53.47 6.09 -11.70
C TYR A 22 52.96 7.07 -12.78
N ILE A 23 52.76 8.35 -12.44
CA ILE A 23 52.58 9.41 -13.45
C ILE A 23 53.99 9.95 -13.75
N ASN A 24 54.49 9.55 -14.91
CA ASN A 24 55.79 9.94 -15.45
C ASN A 24 55.69 11.35 -16.03
N CYS A 25 56.33 12.32 -15.37
CA CYS A 25 56.58 13.65 -15.93
C CYS A 25 58.09 13.85 -15.94
N ASP A 26 58.77 13.40 -17.00
CA ASP A 26 59.99 14.04 -17.46
C ASP A 26 60.36 13.56 -18.87
N ASN A 27 60.26 14.49 -19.83
CA ASN A 27 61.15 14.56 -20.99
C ASN A 27 60.86 15.85 -21.77
N HIS A 28 61.62 16.93 -21.52
CA HIS A 28 62.43 17.57 -22.57
C HIS A 28 63.41 18.61 -22.02
N LEU A 29 64.68 18.36 -22.32
CA LEU A 29 65.87 19.21 -22.45
C LEU A 29 65.89 20.68 -21.97
N LEU A 30 66.95 20.92 -21.21
CA LEU A 30 67.63 22.17 -20.86
C LEU A 30 67.75 23.20 -21.99
N VAL A 31 67.35 24.45 -21.71
CA VAL A 31 68.11 25.66 -22.10
C VAL A 31 68.04 26.68 -20.97
N SER A 32 69.22 27.22 -20.66
CA SER A 32 69.54 28.34 -19.76
C SER A 32 68.54 29.52 -19.77
N GLY A 33 68.35 30.14 -18.60
CA GLY A 33 68.15 31.60 -18.54
C GLY A 33 66.87 32.10 -17.88
N ALA A 34 67.06 32.74 -16.72
CA ALA A 34 66.42 33.97 -16.27
C ALA A 34 64.88 34.06 -16.13
N GLY A 35 64.43 34.02 -14.87
CA GLY A 35 63.57 35.08 -14.32
C GLY A 35 62.04 34.95 -14.47
N SER A 36 61.35 35.17 -13.34
CA SER A 36 59.96 35.66 -13.24
C SER A 36 58.80 34.65 -13.29
N GLU A 37 58.69 33.65 -12.39
CA GLU A 37 57.44 32.84 -12.28
C GLU A 37 57.04 32.37 -10.85
N ASP A 38 57.29 33.11 -9.76
CA ASP A 38 57.08 32.56 -8.40
C ASP A 38 55.69 32.75 -7.74
N LYS A 39 54.73 33.47 -8.35
CA LYS A 39 53.39 33.69 -7.70
C LYS A 39 52.26 32.80 -8.23
N ARG A 40 52.37 32.30 -9.47
CA ARG A 40 51.36 31.41 -10.07
C ARG A 40 51.48 29.96 -9.57
N LEU A 41 52.71 29.51 -9.28
CA LEU A 41 52.99 28.17 -8.75
C LEU A 41 52.25 27.93 -7.42
N ASN A 42 52.35 28.86 -6.46
CA ASN A 42 51.70 28.74 -5.15
C ASN A 42 50.16 28.74 -5.21
N THR A 43 49.58 29.37 -6.24
CA THR A 43 48.12 29.44 -6.42
C THR A 43 47.60 28.17 -7.10
N MET A 44 48.35 27.64 -8.08
CA MET A 44 48.06 26.37 -8.75
C MET A 44 48.24 25.17 -7.82
N GLU A 45 49.29 25.16 -6.98
CA GLU A 45 49.49 24.12 -5.97
C GLU A 45 48.35 24.09 -4.95
N ARG A 46 47.94 25.26 -4.44
CA ARG A 46 46.78 25.38 -3.52
C ARG A 46 45.48 24.92 -4.17
N LEU A 47 45.26 25.24 -5.46
CA LEU A 47 44.08 24.81 -6.20
C LEU A 47 44.08 23.28 -6.43
N CYS A 48 45.22 22.70 -6.80
CA CYS A 48 45.38 21.24 -6.92
C CYS A 48 45.21 20.52 -5.58
N LEU A 49 45.70 21.10 -4.47
CA LEU A 49 45.49 20.56 -3.12
C LEU A 49 44.02 20.58 -2.74
N LEU A 50 43.30 21.67 -3.02
CA LEU A 50 41.86 21.78 -2.78
C LEU A 50 41.07 20.78 -3.62
N VAL A 51 41.38 20.64 -4.91
CA VAL A 51 40.72 19.66 -5.78
C VAL A 51 40.99 18.23 -5.30
N ARG A 52 42.22 17.91 -4.89
CA ARG A 52 42.55 16.60 -4.30
C ARG A 52 41.80 16.34 -3.00
N VAL A 53 41.75 17.31 -2.10
CA VAL A 53 40.98 17.20 -0.84
C VAL A 53 39.50 17.01 -1.13
N MET A 54 38.94 17.78 -2.07
CA MET A 54 37.52 17.65 -2.46
C MET A 54 37.22 16.29 -3.10
N VAL A 55 38.10 15.78 -3.97
CA VAL A 55 37.96 14.45 -4.56
C VAL A 55 38.07 13.37 -3.48
N VAL A 56 39.02 13.47 -2.55
CA VAL A 56 39.15 12.54 -1.42
C VAL A 56 37.91 12.58 -0.52
N VAL A 57 37.38 13.77 -0.21
CA VAL A 57 36.15 13.92 0.59
C VAL A 57 34.94 13.34 -0.15
N MET A 58 34.80 13.60 -1.45
CA MET A 58 33.70 13.03 -2.25
C MET A 58 33.81 11.51 -2.35
N VAL A 59 35.02 10.98 -2.54
CA VAL A 59 35.28 9.55 -2.52
C VAL A 59 34.90 8.97 -1.15
N VAL A 60 35.38 9.52 -0.04
CA VAL A 60 35.04 9.06 1.32
C VAL A 60 33.53 9.09 1.60
N MET A 61 32.82 10.13 1.15
CA MET A 61 31.36 10.24 1.28
C MET A 61 30.60 9.23 0.41
N VAL A 62 31.14 8.86 -0.76
CA VAL A 62 30.56 7.87 -1.68
C VAL A 62 30.82 6.43 -1.20
N TRP A 63 31.93 6.17 -0.50
CA TRP A 63 32.27 4.85 0.05
C TRP A 63 31.72 4.61 1.46
N ALA A 64 31.16 5.63 2.14
CA ALA A 64 30.36 5.42 3.34
C ALA A 64 29.07 4.71 2.90
N PRO A 65 28.90 3.40 3.17
CA PRO A 65 27.64 2.76 2.89
C PRO A 65 26.67 3.36 3.91
N THR A 66 25.81 4.29 3.51
CA THR A 66 24.62 4.63 4.28
C THR A 66 23.67 3.45 4.17
N THR A 67 24.04 2.31 4.77
CA THR A 67 23.07 1.28 5.07
C THR A 67 22.17 1.89 6.13
N HIS A 68 20.98 2.31 5.71
CA HIS A 68 19.93 2.72 6.63
C HIS A 68 19.46 1.44 7.35
N THR A 69 20.26 0.92 8.28
CA THR A 69 19.87 -0.24 9.09
C THR A 69 18.92 0.27 10.14
N MET A 70 17.62 0.21 9.82
CA MET A 70 16.60 0.47 10.83
C MET A 70 16.73 -0.58 11.92
N ASN A 71 16.87 -0.13 13.16
CA ASN A 71 16.77 -1.00 14.32
C ASN A 71 15.37 -1.62 14.35
N VAL A 72 15.26 -2.90 14.73
CA VAL A 72 13.99 -3.60 14.89
C VAL A 72 13.06 -2.84 15.84
N GLU A 73 13.59 -2.25 16.92
CA GLU A 73 12.79 -1.47 17.87
C GLU A 73 12.20 -0.21 17.22
N GLU A 74 13.00 0.51 16.43
CA GLU A 74 12.53 1.69 15.69
C GLU A 74 11.50 1.30 14.62
N PHE A 75 11.70 0.18 13.94
CA PHE A 75 10.72 -0.36 12.99
C PHE A 75 9.39 -0.71 13.68
N VAL A 76 9.42 -1.42 14.81
CA VAL A 76 8.21 -1.79 15.56
C VAL A 76 7.47 -0.54 16.02
N LYS A 77 8.18 0.44 16.56
CA LYS A 77 7.60 1.72 16.99
C LYS A 77 6.94 2.46 15.82
N GLN A 78 7.61 2.53 14.67
CA GLN A 78 7.04 3.17 13.48
C GLN A 78 5.81 2.41 12.97
N ARG A 79 5.83 1.07 12.99
CA ARG A 79 4.69 0.24 12.63
C ARG A 79 3.50 0.50 13.56
N GLU A 80 3.72 0.52 14.87
CA GLU A 80 2.66 0.81 15.85
C GLU A 80 2.09 2.22 15.68
N MET A 81 2.95 3.21 15.40
CA MET A 81 2.52 4.57 15.11
C MET A 81 1.64 4.62 13.87
N LEU A 82 2.01 3.91 12.80
CA LEU A 82 1.21 3.84 11.57
C LEU A 82 -0.14 3.14 11.81
N LEU A 83 -0.16 2.02 12.52
CA LEU A 83 -1.40 1.32 12.84
C LEU A 83 -2.34 2.16 13.71
N ALA A 84 -1.79 2.89 14.69
CA ALA A 84 -2.57 3.80 15.51
C ALA A 84 -3.16 4.94 14.66
N GLN A 85 -2.37 5.50 13.74
CA GLN A 85 -2.82 6.53 12.82
C GLN A 85 -3.93 6.01 11.89
N GLU A 86 -3.76 4.83 11.30
CA GLU A 86 -4.78 4.20 10.46
C GLU A 86 -6.07 3.97 11.24
N GLN A 87 -5.98 3.47 12.48
CA GLN A 87 -7.13 3.23 13.33
C GLN A 87 -7.94 4.52 13.50
N THR A 88 -7.29 5.66 13.81
CA THR A 88 -7.98 6.96 13.97
C THR A 88 -8.64 7.49 12.70
N ALA A 89 -8.23 7.02 11.52
CA ALA A 89 -8.82 7.43 10.24
C ALA A 89 -10.05 6.60 9.85
N ILE A 90 -10.30 5.46 10.51
CA ILE A 90 -11.43 4.58 10.19
C ILE A 90 -12.74 5.19 10.71
N LEU A 91 -13.78 5.10 9.89
CA LEU A 91 -15.12 5.54 10.26
C LEU A 91 -15.60 4.85 11.55
N GLY A 92 -16.03 5.65 12.52
CA GLY A 92 -16.58 5.17 13.78
C GLY A 92 -15.53 4.72 14.81
N GLN A 93 -14.24 5.04 14.62
CA GLN A 93 -13.21 4.69 15.61
C GLN A 93 -13.41 5.36 16.97
N ASP A 94 -13.95 6.58 16.99
CA ASP A 94 -14.19 7.37 18.20
C ASP A 94 -15.39 6.86 19.03
N GLN A 95 -16.11 5.85 18.53
CA GLN A 95 -17.23 5.24 19.24
C GLN A 95 -16.75 4.38 20.39
N VAL A 96 -17.17 4.74 21.61
CA VAL A 96 -16.85 3.98 22.83
C VAL A 96 -17.93 2.93 23.05
N LEU A 97 -17.56 1.65 22.92
CA LEU A 97 -18.47 0.52 23.11
C LEU A 97 -18.70 0.22 24.60
N THR A 98 -19.95 0.03 24.98
CA THR A 98 -20.38 -0.54 26.26
C THR A 98 -19.98 -2.02 26.38
N LEU A 99 -20.11 -2.61 27.58
CA LEU A 99 -19.77 -4.02 27.80
C LEU A 99 -20.65 -4.96 26.96
N GLU A 100 -21.94 -4.64 26.84
CA GLU A 100 -22.88 -5.40 26.03
C GLU A 100 -22.55 -5.29 24.53
N GLU A 101 -22.20 -4.09 24.06
CA GLU A 101 -21.78 -3.87 22.67
C GLU A 101 -20.46 -4.56 22.34
N GLN A 102 -19.52 -4.64 23.29
CA GLN A 102 -18.28 -5.39 23.12
C GLN A 102 -18.55 -6.88 22.88
N VAL A 103 -19.47 -7.49 23.63
CA VAL A 103 -19.88 -8.89 23.42
C VAL A 103 -20.49 -9.10 22.04
N VAL A 104 -21.34 -8.17 21.58
CA VAL A 104 -21.92 -8.23 20.23
C VAL A 104 -20.85 -8.03 19.15
N ASN A 105 -19.93 -7.08 19.34
CA ASN A 105 -18.81 -6.85 18.44
C ASN A 105 -17.91 -8.09 18.30
N GLU A 106 -17.59 -8.77 19.41
CA GLU A 106 -16.82 -10.02 19.39
C GLU A 106 -17.52 -11.09 18.55
N ARG A 107 -18.85 -11.25 18.70
CA ARG A 107 -19.62 -12.21 17.89
C ARG A 107 -19.60 -11.88 16.41
N ILE A 108 -19.86 -10.61 16.05
CA ILE A 108 -19.85 -10.15 14.65
C ILE A 108 -18.46 -10.33 14.03
N MET A 109 -17.41 -9.91 14.74
CA MET A 109 -16.03 -10.00 14.25
C MET A 109 -15.56 -11.44 14.13
N THR A 110 -16.00 -12.33 15.03
CA THR A 110 -15.72 -13.77 14.94
C THR A 110 -16.36 -14.37 13.68
N ALA A 111 -17.65 -14.10 13.43
CA ALA A 111 -18.34 -14.56 12.24
C ALA A 111 -17.70 -14.01 10.96
N LYS A 112 -17.38 -12.71 10.95
CA LYS A 112 -16.69 -12.03 9.83
C LYS A 112 -15.34 -12.67 9.54
N MET A 113 -14.51 -12.89 10.56
CA MET A 113 -13.17 -13.44 10.38
C MET A 113 -13.24 -14.88 9.87
N LYS A 114 -14.21 -15.68 10.36
CA LYS A 114 -14.45 -17.03 9.86
C LYS A 114 -14.80 -17.03 8.37
N GLU A 115 -15.81 -16.27 7.95
CA GLU A 115 -16.22 -16.21 6.54
C GLU A 115 -15.11 -15.66 5.63
N MET A 116 -14.34 -14.68 6.12
CA MET A 116 -13.23 -14.10 5.38
C MET A 116 -12.05 -15.08 5.23
N ASN A 117 -11.69 -15.82 6.27
CA ASN A 117 -10.65 -16.84 6.22
C ASN A 117 -11.04 -17.98 5.27
N GLU A 118 -12.27 -18.49 5.38
CA GLU A 118 -12.81 -19.49 4.45
C GLU A 118 -12.75 -18.98 3.01
N GLY A 119 -13.10 -17.71 2.77
CA GLY A 119 -13.02 -17.11 1.45
C GLY A 119 -11.59 -16.95 0.90
N PHE A 120 -10.61 -16.67 1.76
CA PHE A 120 -9.20 -16.62 1.35
C PHE A 120 -8.61 -18.00 1.05
N GLU A 121 -9.00 -19.02 1.82
CA GLU A 121 -8.54 -20.40 1.63
C GLU A 121 -9.13 -21.05 0.38
N THR A 122 -10.43 -20.84 0.15
CA THR A 122 -11.16 -21.43 -0.97
C THR A 122 -11.09 -20.60 -2.25
N LEU A 123 -10.60 -19.35 -2.14
CA LEU A 123 -10.72 -18.31 -3.16
C LEU A 123 -12.18 -18.01 -3.55
N ASP A 124 -13.12 -18.38 -2.68
CA ASP A 124 -14.54 -18.12 -2.83
C ASP A 124 -14.99 -17.02 -1.86
N PHE A 125 -14.85 -15.77 -2.29
CA PHE A 125 -15.22 -14.61 -1.49
C PHE A 125 -16.51 -13.97 -2.04
N LEU A 126 -17.61 -14.05 -1.28
CA LEU A 126 -18.93 -13.59 -1.76
C LEU A 126 -18.95 -12.16 -2.31
N PRO A 127 -18.30 -11.16 -1.68
CA PRO A 127 -18.27 -9.79 -2.20
C PRO A 127 -17.52 -9.62 -3.53
N SER A 128 -16.67 -10.57 -3.95
CA SER A 128 -15.99 -10.50 -5.25
C SER A 128 -16.81 -11.12 -6.39
N LYS A 129 -17.88 -11.85 -6.08
CA LYS A 129 -18.79 -12.46 -7.06
C LYS A 129 -19.83 -11.45 -7.57
N ASN A 130 -20.38 -11.72 -8.75
CA ASN A 130 -21.57 -11.01 -9.24
C ASN A 130 -22.75 -11.23 -8.28
N PHE A 131 -23.42 -10.15 -7.88
CA PHE A 131 -24.51 -10.21 -6.89
C PHE A 131 -25.65 -11.17 -7.27
N LEU A 132 -26.02 -11.25 -8.55
CA LEU A 132 -27.12 -12.12 -8.99
C LEU A 132 -26.83 -13.60 -8.75
N LEU A 133 -25.54 -13.98 -8.79
CA LEU A 133 -25.09 -15.33 -8.51
C LEU A 133 -24.88 -15.56 -7.02
N ALA A 134 -24.32 -14.57 -6.33
CA ALA A 134 -23.95 -14.66 -4.92
C ALA A 134 -25.13 -14.46 -3.95
N LYS A 135 -26.25 -13.88 -4.39
CA LYS A 135 -27.38 -13.48 -3.53
C LYS A 135 -27.80 -14.59 -2.55
N LYS A 136 -28.00 -15.81 -3.04
CA LYS A 136 -28.45 -16.94 -2.22
C LYS A 136 -27.43 -17.30 -1.13
N GLU A 137 -26.14 -17.21 -1.44
CA GLU A 137 -25.05 -17.48 -0.51
C GLU A 137 -24.94 -16.35 0.53
N ILE A 138 -25.06 -15.09 0.08
CA ILE A 138 -25.11 -13.92 0.97
C ILE A 138 -26.29 -14.03 1.95
N GLU A 139 -27.47 -14.44 1.49
CA GLU A 139 -28.63 -14.63 2.36
C GLU A 139 -28.44 -15.75 3.40
N ALA A 140 -27.56 -16.72 3.13
CA ALA A 140 -27.21 -17.80 4.04
C ALA A 140 -26.07 -17.45 5.02
N SER A 141 -25.23 -16.45 4.68
CA SER A 141 -24.12 -15.96 5.51
C SER A 141 -24.59 -15.57 6.90
N GLU A 142 -23.77 -15.90 7.90
CA GLU A 142 -24.05 -15.58 9.29
C GLU A 142 -23.86 -14.09 9.55
N VAL A 143 -22.84 -13.49 8.93
CA VAL A 143 -22.62 -12.04 8.97
C VAL A 143 -23.84 -11.29 8.42
N PHE A 144 -24.41 -11.74 7.30
CA PHE A 144 -25.58 -11.10 6.71
C PHE A 144 -26.81 -11.19 7.62
N LYS A 145 -27.05 -12.33 8.28
CA LYS A 145 -28.15 -12.49 9.24
C LYS A 145 -28.04 -11.50 10.38
N ILE A 146 -26.84 -11.32 10.95
CA ILE A 146 -26.62 -10.35 12.02
C ILE A 146 -26.85 -8.92 11.49
N ILE A 147 -26.25 -8.57 10.34
CA ILE A 147 -26.43 -7.24 9.73
C ILE A 147 -27.90 -6.94 9.48
N ARG A 148 -28.72 -7.93 9.09
CA ARG A 148 -30.16 -7.78 8.87
C ARG A 148 -30.91 -7.33 10.12
N GLU A 149 -30.46 -7.71 11.31
CA GLU A 149 -31.07 -7.36 12.59
C GLU A 149 -30.64 -5.98 13.11
N ILE A 150 -29.54 -5.42 12.61
CA ILE A 150 -29.04 -4.09 13.02
C ILE A 150 -29.97 -2.97 12.51
N PRO A 151 -30.38 -2.01 13.37
CA PRO A 151 -31.12 -0.83 12.95
C PRO A 151 -30.22 0.10 12.12
N LYS A 152 -30.38 0.10 10.79
CA LYS A 152 -29.51 0.84 9.84
C LYS A 152 -29.78 2.35 9.78
N GLY A 153 -30.74 2.86 10.55
CA GLY A 153 -31.18 4.25 10.46
C GLY A 153 -32.10 4.49 9.26
N ALA A 154 -31.65 5.26 8.28
CA ALA A 154 -32.45 5.71 7.14
C ALA A 154 -31.82 5.34 5.79
N ALA A 155 -32.66 5.08 4.79
CA ALA A 155 -32.24 4.92 3.41
C ALA A 155 -32.30 6.28 2.68
N LEU A 156 -31.15 6.90 2.47
CA LEU A 156 -31.04 8.28 1.95
C LEU A 156 -30.88 8.38 0.43
N HIS A 157 -30.67 7.26 -0.25
CA HIS A 157 -30.53 7.22 -1.71
C HIS A 157 -31.38 6.07 -2.25
N LEU A 158 -32.57 6.42 -2.77
CA LEU A 158 -33.54 5.49 -3.30
C LEU A 158 -34.25 6.12 -4.51
N HIS A 159 -34.63 5.28 -5.46
CA HIS A 159 -35.53 5.67 -6.55
C HIS A 159 -36.91 5.05 -6.29
N ASP A 160 -37.95 5.85 -6.47
CA ASP A 160 -39.36 5.51 -6.22
C ASP A 160 -39.80 4.18 -6.87
N THR A 161 -39.43 3.99 -8.13
CA THR A 161 -39.78 2.80 -8.93
C THR A 161 -39.09 1.51 -8.49
N ALA A 162 -38.04 1.58 -7.65
CA ALA A 162 -37.24 0.43 -7.23
C ALA A 162 -37.43 0.04 -5.76
N LEU A 163 -38.42 0.62 -5.08
CA LEU A 163 -38.69 0.35 -3.66
C LEU A 163 -39.42 -0.98 -3.42
N ALA A 164 -40.25 -1.39 -4.37
CA ALA A 164 -41.03 -2.61 -4.28
C ALA A 164 -40.34 -3.78 -4.99
N SER A 165 -40.52 -4.99 -4.46
CA SER A 165 -40.03 -6.18 -5.14
C SER A 165 -40.85 -6.43 -6.42
N ALA A 166 -40.19 -6.87 -7.49
CA ALA A 166 -40.89 -7.22 -8.73
C ALA A 166 -41.95 -8.31 -8.51
N GLY A 167 -41.70 -9.26 -7.60
CA GLY A 167 -42.67 -10.29 -7.22
C GLY A 167 -43.95 -9.69 -6.64
N TRP A 168 -43.83 -8.75 -5.70
CA TRP A 168 -44.98 -8.05 -5.14
C TRP A 168 -45.74 -7.23 -6.19
N VAL A 169 -45.03 -6.56 -7.11
CA VAL A 169 -45.69 -5.83 -8.21
C VAL A 169 -46.54 -6.78 -9.06
N VAL A 170 -46.02 -7.95 -9.41
CA VAL A 170 -46.76 -8.94 -10.18
C VAL A 170 -47.92 -9.53 -9.37
N GLU A 171 -47.67 -9.95 -8.14
CA GLU A 171 -48.66 -10.65 -7.32
C GLU A 171 -49.81 -9.76 -6.84
N GLU A 172 -49.55 -8.46 -6.61
CA GLU A 172 -50.54 -7.54 -6.04
C GLU A 172 -51.04 -6.50 -7.06
N ILE A 173 -50.13 -5.71 -7.63
CA ILE A 173 -50.51 -4.58 -8.49
C ILE A 173 -51.19 -5.08 -9.76
N THR A 174 -50.68 -6.12 -10.41
CA THR A 174 -51.24 -6.57 -11.71
C THR A 174 -52.65 -7.13 -11.61
N TYR A 175 -53.14 -7.39 -10.40
CA TYR A 175 -54.49 -7.90 -10.13
C TYR A 175 -55.48 -6.82 -9.66
N TRP A 176 -55.07 -5.54 -9.63
CA TRP A 176 -55.97 -4.45 -9.27
C TRP A 176 -57.09 -4.25 -10.32
N PRO A 177 -58.32 -3.91 -9.88
CA PRO A 177 -59.38 -3.57 -10.81
C PRO A 177 -59.00 -2.32 -11.61
N ASP A 178 -59.44 -2.28 -12.86
CA ASP A 178 -59.22 -1.15 -13.80
C ASP A 178 -57.74 -0.86 -14.11
N LEU A 179 -56.84 -1.83 -13.93
CA LEU A 179 -55.48 -1.76 -14.47
C LEU A 179 -55.45 -2.32 -15.89
N TYR A 180 -54.90 -1.54 -16.82
CA TYR A 180 -54.80 -1.91 -18.23
C TYR A 180 -53.34 -2.08 -18.65
N LEU A 181 -53.12 -3.02 -19.58
CA LEU A 181 -51.81 -3.32 -20.15
C LEU A 181 -51.83 -3.02 -21.65
N CYS A 182 -50.82 -2.32 -22.16
CA CYS A 182 -50.64 -2.10 -23.59
C CYS A 182 -49.17 -2.15 -24.01
N TYR A 183 -48.96 -2.30 -25.33
CA TYR A 183 -47.63 -2.24 -25.94
C TYR A 183 -47.51 -0.98 -26.78
N THR A 184 -46.39 -0.26 -26.66
CA THR A 184 -46.07 0.85 -27.55
C THR A 184 -45.65 0.34 -28.94
N PRO A 185 -45.60 1.20 -29.98
CA PRO A 185 -45.03 0.83 -31.28
C PRO A 185 -43.59 0.32 -31.20
N GLU A 186 -42.83 0.76 -30.19
CA GLU A 186 -41.46 0.31 -29.88
C GLU A 186 -41.42 -0.99 -29.06
N ASN A 187 -42.56 -1.67 -28.91
CA ASN A 187 -42.72 -2.91 -28.16
C ASN A 187 -42.39 -2.78 -26.66
N GLN A 188 -42.62 -1.60 -26.07
CA GLN A 188 -42.49 -1.39 -24.63
C GLN A 188 -43.81 -1.67 -23.92
N LEU A 189 -43.74 -2.32 -22.76
CA LEU A 189 -44.90 -2.62 -21.93
C LEU A 189 -45.28 -1.38 -21.10
N LEU A 190 -46.54 -0.96 -21.18
CA LEU A 190 -47.10 0.11 -20.37
C LEU A 190 -48.29 -0.38 -19.56
N PHE A 191 -48.36 0.07 -18.30
CA PHE A 191 -49.50 -0.10 -17.42
C PHE A 191 -50.22 1.24 -17.28
N LYS A 192 -51.55 1.24 -17.39
CA LYS A 192 -52.40 2.44 -17.33
C LYS A 192 -53.59 2.25 -16.42
#